data_AF-A0A947WC77-F1
#
_entry.id   AF-A0A947WC77-F1
#
_cell.length_a   1.000
_cell.length_b   1.000
_cell.length_c   1.000
_cell.angle_alpha   90.00
_cell.angle_beta   90.00
_cell.angle_gamma   90.00
#
_symmetry.space_group_name_H-M   'P 1'
#
loop_
_entity.id
_entity.type
_entity.pdbx_description
1 polymer ?
#
loop_
_entity_poly.entity_id
_entity_poly.type
_entity_poly.pdbx_seq_one_letter_code
_entity_poly.pdbx_strand_id
1 'polypeptide(L)'
;MPGKNLWRDSIRPRIAVSQATLGILNAGDLIRQSGGTRCQDGIALSLFETPLCIVIPSFEVRQANGDNCQEETQILVLDYLTRSVGTTPPENVNAGRRWLGFQELPNGAFYAAAFRSYTSAVLERELSGGIADFQQACEGNGGRPFSLGDAAFSFRALPHIDLGIVWWAGDDEFPATATVLFDRSAAHALPIDGLAALGRLLCQGLIRAARTLVPVEHRTMEPASETLGRSGHVEDPC
;
A
#
# COMPACT_ATOMS: atom_id res chain seq x y z
N MET A 1 -0.98 20.87 11.56
CA MET A 1 -1.46 20.05 10.43
C MET A 1 -2.98 20.17 10.32
N PRO A 2 -3.53 20.96 9.38
CA PRO A 2 -4.98 21.20 9.30
C PRO A 2 -5.76 20.23 8.39
N GLY A 3 -5.10 19.29 7.70
CA GLY A 3 -5.72 18.50 6.61
C GLY A 3 -6.42 17.18 6.97
N LYS A 4 -6.18 16.59 8.16
CA LYS A 4 -6.74 15.27 8.51
C LYS A 4 -8.26 15.26 8.70
N ASN A 5 -8.85 16.38 9.14
CA ASN A 5 -10.29 16.47 9.40
C ASN A 5 -11.07 16.72 8.10
N LEU A 6 -10.60 17.64 7.25
CA LEU A 6 -11.24 17.95 5.96
C LEU A 6 -11.40 16.73 5.04
N TRP A 7 -10.41 15.83 5.04
CA TRP A 7 -10.45 14.61 4.25
C TRP A 7 -11.44 13.57 4.79
N ARG A 8 -11.45 13.34 6.12
CA ARG A 8 -12.43 12.45 6.78
C ARG A 8 -13.87 12.93 6.60
N ASP A 9 -14.08 14.24 6.74
CA ASP A 9 -15.38 14.87 6.55
C ASP A 9 -15.90 14.70 5.11
N SER A 10 -14.99 14.58 4.12
CA SER A 10 -15.34 14.31 2.72
C SER A 10 -15.67 12.84 2.41
N ILE A 11 -15.26 11.89 3.26
CA ILE A 11 -15.37 10.45 2.95
C ILE A 11 -16.63 9.80 3.44
N ARG A 12 -17.12 10.19 4.62
CA ARG A 12 -18.38 9.65 5.14
C ARG A 12 -19.55 9.82 4.16
N PRO A 13 -19.71 10.98 3.49
CA PRO A 13 -20.72 11.13 2.45
C PRO A 13 -20.47 10.19 1.26
N ARG A 14 -19.21 10.01 0.83
CA ARG A 14 -18.87 9.07 -0.25
C ARG A 14 -19.21 7.63 0.12
N ILE A 15 -18.90 7.19 1.34
CA ILE A 15 -19.26 5.85 1.82
C ILE A 15 -20.77 5.66 1.73
N ALA A 16 -21.55 6.59 2.28
CA ALA A 16 -23.01 6.50 2.24
C ALA A 16 -23.56 6.45 0.80
N VAL A 17 -22.99 7.25 -0.12
CA VAL A 17 -23.36 7.23 -1.54
C VAL A 17 -22.99 5.89 -2.20
N SER A 18 -21.80 5.36 -1.95
CA SER A 18 -21.38 4.07 -2.50
C SER A 18 -22.25 2.92 -1.94
N GLN A 19 -22.57 2.93 -0.64
CA GLN A 19 -23.49 1.97 -0.03
C GLN A 19 -24.89 2.02 -0.65
N ALA A 20 -25.45 3.21 -0.85
CA ALA A 20 -26.74 3.38 -1.51
C ALA A 20 -26.71 2.91 -2.97
N THR A 21 -25.63 3.20 -3.69
CA THR A 21 -25.41 2.75 -5.08
C THR A 21 -25.31 1.23 -5.16
N LEU A 22 -24.58 0.59 -4.24
CA LEU A 22 -24.46 -0.86 -4.21
C LEU A 22 -25.77 -1.54 -3.80
N GLY A 23 -26.57 -0.89 -2.94
CA GLY A 23 -27.86 -1.40 -2.49
C GLY A 23 -28.91 -1.59 -3.58
N ILE A 24 -28.75 -0.95 -4.74
CA ILE A 24 -29.64 -1.14 -5.90
C ILE A 24 -29.13 -2.19 -6.90
N LEU A 25 -27.91 -2.71 -6.72
CA LEU A 25 -27.30 -3.68 -7.62
C LEU A 25 -27.61 -5.12 -7.21
N ASN A 26 -27.54 -6.05 -8.17
CA ASN A 26 -27.73 -7.47 -7.89
C ASN A 26 -26.51 -8.04 -7.14
N ALA A 27 -26.76 -8.61 -5.95
CA ALA A 27 -25.70 -9.21 -5.12
C ALA A 27 -24.93 -10.34 -5.83
N GLY A 28 -25.60 -11.13 -6.68
CA GLY A 28 -24.96 -12.19 -7.45
C GLY A 28 -24.02 -11.64 -8.53
N ASP A 29 -24.35 -10.50 -9.13
CA ASP A 29 -23.48 -9.81 -10.10
C ASP A 29 -22.30 -9.17 -9.39
N LEU A 30 -22.52 -8.54 -8.23
CA LEU A 30 -21.45 -8.02 -7.38
C LEU A 30 -20.43 -9.11 -7.04
N ILE A 31 -20.87 -10.29 -6.58
CA ILE A 31 -19.96 -11.40 -6.25
C ILE A 31 -19.16 -11.83 -7.49
N ARG A 32 -19.84 -12.09 -8.62
CA ARG A 32 -19.16 -12.60 -9.83
C ARG A 32 -18.19 -11.60 -10.44
N GLN A 33 -18.58 -10.32 -10.56
CA GLN A 33 -17.81 -9.33 -11.31
C GLN A 33 -16.69 -8.68 -10.48
N SER A 34 -16.82 -8.68 -9.15
CA SER A 34 -15.73 -8.28 -8.26
C SER A 34 -14.68 -9.36 -8.03
N GLY A 35 -14.81 -10.54 -8.65
CA GLY A 35 -13.94 -11.68 -8.36
C GLY A 35 -14.02 -12.17 -6.90
N GLY A 36 -15.08 -11.78 -6.19
CA GLY A 36 -15.35 -12.19 -4.82
C GLY A 36 -16.00 -13.57 -4.74
N THR A 37 -16.13 -14.06 -3.52
CA THR A 37 -16.88 -15.29 -3.22
C THR A 37 -17.98 -15.01 -2.22
N ARG A 38 -18.98 -15.88 -2.15
CA ARG A 38 -20.05 -15.74 -1.16
C ARG A 38 -19.54 -16.22 0.20
N CYS A 39 -19.75 -15.41 1.23
CA CYS A 39 -19.60 -15.82 2.63
C CYS A 39 -20.97 -15.76 3.34
N GLN A 40 -21.00 -16.12 4.63
CA GLN A 40 -22.22 -16.18 5.43
C GLN A 40 -22.97 -14.84 5.44
N ASP A 41 -22.24 -13.74 5.65
CA ASP A 41 -22.81 -12.41 5.87
C ASP A 41 -22.71 -11.48 4.65
N GLY A 42 -22.17 -11.95 3.52
CA GLY A 42 -22.06 -11.15 2.30
C GLY A 42 -21.01 -11.64 1.29
N ILE A 43 -20.08 -10.74 0.92
CA ILE A 43 -19.04 -10.98 -0.10
C ILE A 43 -17.68 -11.10 0.59
N ALA A 44 -16.96 -12.19 0.35
CA ALA A 44 -15.57 -12.35 0.75
C ALA A 44 -14.62 -11.91 -0.37
N LEU A 45 -13.66 -11.06 0.00
CA LEU A 45 -12.60 -10.53 -0.85
C LEU A 45 -11.30 -10.47 -0.04
N SER A 46 -10.17 -10.24 -0.70
CA SER A 46 -8.91 -9.97 -0.01
C SER A 46 -8.31 -8.65 -0.49
N LEU A 47 -7.87 -7.82 0.46
CA LEU A 47 -7.05 -6.64 0.20
C LEU A 47 -5.60 -7.02 0.48
N PHE A 48 -4.83 -7.23 -0.59
CA PHE A 48 -3.59 -8.00 -0.52
C PHE A 48 -3.85 -9.36 0.16
N GLU A 49 -3.02 -9.75 1.11
CA GLU A 49 -3.17 -10.98 1.90
C GLU A 49 -4.18 -10.83 3.06
N THR A 50 -4.86 -9.68 3.20
CA THR A 50 -5.81 -9.45 4.29
C THR A 50 -7.23 -9.85 3.87
N PRO A 51 -7.81 -10.92 4.43
CA PRO A 51 -9.18 -11.32 4.14
C PRO A 51 -10.20 -10.33 4.71
N LEU A 52 -11.19 -9.98 3.89
CA LEU A 52 -12.27 -9.04 4.19
C LEU A 52 -13.63 -9.68 3.93
N CYS A 53 -14.63 -9.26 4.72
CA CYS A 53 -16.04 -9.57 4.53
C CYS A 53 -16.81 -8.26 4.31
N ILE A 54 -17.51 -8.14 3.19
CA ILE A 54 -18.38 -7.01 2.89
C ILE A 54 -19.81 -7.46 3.17
N VAL A 55 -20.40 -6.92 4.23
CA VAL A 55 -21.71 -7.34 4.75
C VAL A 55 -22.82 -6.90 3.81
N ILE A 56 -23.80 -7.75 3.52
CA ILE A 56 -24.99 -7.38 2.75
C ILE A 56 -26.21 -7.43 3.69
N PRO A 57 -27.10 -6.41 3.69
CA PRO A 57 -27.18 -5.30 2.72
C PRO A 57 -26.48 -3.99 3.16
N SER A 58 -25.80 -3.94 4.30
CA SER A 58 -25.23 -2.68 4.82
C SER A 58 -23.97 -2.20 4.10
N PHE A 59 -23.28 -3.10 3.40
CA PHE A 59 -21.97 -2.88 2.77
C PHE A 59 -20.91 -2.36 3.75
N GLU A 60 -20.99 -2.75 5.02
CA GLU A 60 -19.89 -2.57 5.96
C GLU A 60 -18.74 -3.51 5.60
N VAL A 61 -17.52 -2.99 5.56
CA VAL A 61 -16.32 -3.79 5.29
C VAL A 61 -15.69 -4.21 6.61
N ARG A 62 -15.59 -5.51 6.84
CA ARG A 62 -15.08 -6.13 8.07
C ARG A 62 -13.81 -6.92 7.83
N GLN A 63 -12.96 -6.93 8.83
CA GLN A 63 -11.79 -7.81 8.91
C GLN A 63 -12.19 -9.22 9.36
N ALA A 64 -11.29 -10.19 9.26
CA ALA A 64 -11.52 -11.57 9.71
C ALA A 64 -11.87 -11.69 11.20
N ASN A 65 -11.43 -10.74 12.04
CA ASN A 65 -11.77 -10.72 13.46
C ASN A 65 -13.20 -10.17 13.75
N GLY A 66 -13.93 -9.75 12.71
CA GLY A 66 -15.28 -9.19 12.82
C GLY A 66 -15.35 -7.68 12.97
N ASP A 67 -14.21 -7.00 13.20
CA ASP A 67 -14.17 -5.54 13.38
C ASP A 67 -14.37 -4.82 12.04
N ASN A 68 -15.07 -3.68 12.09
CA ASN A 68 -15.19 -2.79 10.95
C ASN A 68 -13.81 -2.20 10.57
N CYS A 69 -13.52 -2.21 9.26
CA CYS A 69 -12.36 -1.53 8.72
C CYS A 69 -12.48 0.00 8.88
N GLN A 70 -11.33 0.67 8.90
CA GLN A 70 -11.26 2.12 8.89
C GLN A 70 -11.93 2.72 7.64
N GLU A 71 -12.42 3.95 7.73
CA GLU A 71 -13.13 4.66 6.65
C GLU A 71 -12.35 4.65 5.32
N GLU A 72 -11.02 4.78 5.38
CA GLU A 72 -10.08 4.64 4.24
C GLU A 72 -10.26 3.33 3.47
N THR A 73 -10.27 2.21 4.19
CA THR A 73 -10.42 0.88 3.61
C THR A 73 -11.85 0.65 3.15
N GLN A 74 -12.85 1.17 3.88
CA GLN A 74 -14.24 1.07 3.46
C GLN A 74 -14.44 1.72 2.10
N ILE A 75 -14.10 3.01 1.94
CA ILE A 75 -14.34 3.70 0.67
C ILE A 75 -13.56 3.07 -0.48
N LEU A 76 -12.32 2.62 -0.24
CA LEU A 76 -11.50 1.92 -1.24
C LEU A 76 -12.21 0.66 -1.77
N VAL A 77 -12.72 -0.19 -0.87
CA VAL A 77 -13.38 -1.45 -1.25
C VAL A 77 -14.75 -1.19 -1.88
N LEU A 78 -15.49 -0.18 -1.41
CA LEU A 78 -16.79 0.17 -1.97
C LEU A 78 -16.67 0.79 -3.38
N ASP A 79 -15.67 1.64 -3.61
CA ASP A 79 -15.40 2.20 -4.94
C ASP A 79 -14.98 1.09 -5.93
N TYR A 80 -14.19 0.12 -5.46
CA TYR A 80 -13.85 -1.07 -6.22
C TYR A 80 -15.11 -1.88 -6.60
N LEU A 81 -15.96 -2.21 -5.62
CA LEU A 81 -17.19 -2.97 -5.88
C LEU A 81 -18.11 -2.24 -6.87
N THR A 82 -18.28 -0.93 -6.69
CA THR A 82 -19.14 -0.10 -7.55
C THR A 82 -18.66 -0.12 -9.00
N ARG A 83 -17.35 -0.12 -9.23
CA ARG A 83 -16.75 -0.16 -10.58
C ARG A 83 -16.62 -1.56 -11.16
N SER A 84 -16.59 -2.59 -10.31
CA SER A 84 -16.57 -3.98 -10.78
C SER A 84 -17.84 -4.35 -11.53
N VAL A 85 -18.97 -3.70 -11.20
CA VAL A 85 -20.24 -3.96 -11.89
C VAL A 85 -20.30 -3.21 -13.22
N GLY A 86 -20.54 -3.95 -14.30
CA GLY A 86 -20.64 -3.42 -15.66
C GLY A 86 -19.31 -3.23 -16.37
N THR A 87 -18.19 -3.60 -15.74
CA THR A 87 -16.89 -3.67 -16.42
C THR A 87 -16.64 -5.08 -16.94
N THR A 88 -16.74 -5.25 -18.24
CA THR A 88 -16.21 -6.45 -18.90
C THR A 88 -14.68 -6.38 -18.80
N PRO A 89 -13.98 -7.44 -18.35
CA PRO A 89 -12.53 -7.51 -18.49
C PRO A 89 -12.17 -7.20 -19.95
N PRO A 90 -11.14 -6.38 -20.22
CA PRO A 90 -10.80 -6.03 -21.59
C PRO A 90 -10.64 -7.32 -22.42
N GLU A 91 -11.20 -7.32 -23.64
CA GLU A 91 -11.32 -8.50 -24.53
C GLU A 91 -9.99 -9.20 -24.84
N ASN A 92 -8.85 -8.56 -24.52
CA ASN A 92 -7.51 -9.08 -24.70
C ASN A 92 -6.85 -9.49 -23.37
N VAL A 93 -7.46 -10.42 -22.64
CA VAL A 93 -6.81 -11.11 -21.49
C VAL A 93 -5.49 -11.81 -21.90
N ASN A 94 -5.28 -12.03 -23.20
CA ASN A 94 -4.05 -12.60 -23.78
C ASN A 94 -2.98 -11.57 -24.17
N ALA A 95 -3.23 -10.26 -24.09
CA ALA A 95 -2.16 -9.27 -24.15
C ALA A 95 -1.55 -9.21 -22.75
N GLY A 96 -0.38 -9.80 -22.56
CA GLY A 96 0.26 -9.92 -21.25
C GLY A 96 0.29 -8.62 -20.43
N ARG A 97 0.51 -8.75 -19.11
CA ARG A 97 0.52 -7.61 -18.17
C ARG A 97 1.33 -6.44 -18.69
N ARG A 98 0.72 -5.26 -18.73
CA ARG A 98 1.41 -4.01 -19.09
C ARG A 98 1.52 -3.15 -17.84
N TRP A 99 2.73 -3.07 -17.31
CA TRP A 99 3.06 -2.23 -16.16
C TRP A 99 3.16 -0.76 -16.55
N LEU A 100 2.52 0.10 -15.77
CA LEU A 100 2.53 1.55 -15.91
C LEU A 100 3.03 2.20 -14.62
N GLY A 101 3.87 3.22 -14.75
CA GLY A 101 4.15 4.12 -13.64
C GLY A 101 2.91 4.95 -13.29
N PHE A 102 2.83 5.43 -12.04
CA PHE A 102 1.67 6.21 -11.58
C PHE A 102 1.36 7.42 -12.46
N GLN A 103 2.39 8.11 -12.97
CA GLN A 103 2.24 9.28 -13.86
C GLN A 103 1.58 8.96 -15.22
N GLU A 104 1.65 7.71 -15.67
CA GLU A 104 1.06 7.27 -16.94
C GLU A 104 -0.42 6.90 -16.80
N LEU A 105 -0.94 6.79 -15.57
CA LEU A 105 -2.34 6.53 -15.32
C LEU A 105 -3.20 7.77 -15.61
N PRO A 106 -4.49 7.59 -15.97
CA PRO A 106 -5.41 8.71 -16.09
C PRO A 106 -5.42 9.58 -14.82
N ASN A 107 -5.18 10.88 -14.98
CA ASN A 107 -5.03 11.86 -13.91
C ASN A 107 -3.82 11.67 -12.97
N GLY A 108 -2.95 10.70 -13.21
CA GLY A 108 -1.82 10.37 -12.33
C GLY A 108 -0.69 11.39 -12.34
N ALA A 109 -0.41 12.00 -13.50
CA ALA A 109 0.63 13.01 -13.66
C ALA A 109 0.48 14.19 -12.67
N PHE A 110 -0.75 14.62 -12.39
CA PHE A 110 -1.04 15.73 -11.46
C PHE A 110 -0.62 15.46 -10.02
N TYR A 111 -0.56 14.18 -9.63
CA TYR A 111 -0.29 13.77 -8.25
C TYR A 111 1.03 12.98 -8.10
N ALA A 112 1.78 12.77 -9.18
CA ALA A 112 2.94 11.88 -9.20
C ALA A 112 4.01 12.24 -8.14
N ALA A 113 4.31 13.53 -7.99
CA ALA A 113 5.27 13.99 -6.97
C ALA A 113 4.78 13.72 -5.54
N ALA A 114 3.49 14.01 -5.27
CA ALA A 114 2.88 13.72 -3.98
C ALA A 114 2.87 12.20 -3.71
N PHE A 115 2.45 11.40 -4.70
CA PHE A 115 2.45 9.94 -4.61
C PHE A 115 3.82 9.38 -4.27
N ARG A 116 4.87 9.81 -4.98
CA ARG A 116 6.26 9.40 -4.69
C ARG A 116 6.67 9.70 -3.25
N SER A 117 6.27 10.87 -2.73
CA SER A 117 6.71 11.34 -1.40
C SER A 117 6.26 10.44 -0.23
N TYR A 118 5.16 9.71 -0.37
CA TYR A 118 4.64 8.80 0.66
C TYR A 118 4.69 7.31 0.27
N THR A 119 5.25 6.97 -0.89
CA THR A 119 5.42 5.59 -1.38
C THR A 119 6.90 5.27 -1.60
N SER A 120 7.36 5.31 -2.84
CA SER A 120 8.73 4.98 -3.25
C SER A 120 9.79 5.70 -2.42
N ALA A 121 9.66 7.01 -2.20
CA ALA A 121 10.68 7.76 -1.45
C ALA A 121 10.75 7.34 0.03
N VAL A 122 9.63 6.89 0.60
CA VAL A 122 9.62 6.34 1.96
C VAL A 122 10.24 4.96 1.95
N LEU A 123 9.92 4.11 0.97
CA LEU A 123 10.50 2.78 0.87
C LEU A 123 12.03 2.83 0.69
N GLU A 124 12.51 3.67 -0.22
CA GLU A 124 13.94 3.94 -0.45
C GLU A 124 14.68 4.33 0.84
N ARG A 125 14.05 5.13 1.70
CA ARG A 125 14.63 5.58 2.98
C ARG A 125 14.61 4.51 4.08
N GLU A 126 13.54 3.72 4.14
CA GLU A 126 13.30 2.80 5.26
C GLU A 126 13.94 1.42 5.06
N LEU A 127 14.29 1.04 3.82
CA LEU A 127 14.98 -0.22 3.52
C LEU A 127 16.51 -0.02 3.46
N SER A 128 17.13 0.09 4.63
CA SER A 128 18.57 0.35 4.77
C SER A 128 19.47 -0.76 4.22
N GLY A 129 19.02 -2.02 4.20
CA GLY A 129 19.72 -3.14 3.57
C GLY A 129 19.53 -3.20 2.04
N GLY A 130 18.90 -2.19 1.44
CA GLY A 130 18.76 -2.04 0.00
C GLY A 130 17.98 -3.17 -0.65
N ILE A 131 18.56 -3.77 -1.70
CA ILE A 131 17.89 -4.81 -2.49
C ILE A 131 17.58 -6.09 -1.70
N ALA A 132 18.41 -6.42 -0.70
CA ALA A 132 18.21 -7.62 0.13
C ALA A 132 16.97 -7.47 1.02
N ASP A 133 16.86 -6.35 1.75
CA ASP A 133 15.67 -6.02 2.55
C ASP A 133 14.42 -5.95 1.66
N PHE A 134 14.56 -5.38 0.46
CA PHE A 134 13.47 -5.28 -0.50
C PHE A 134 12.96 -6.65 -0.95
N GLN A 135 13.85 -7.55 -1.38
CA GLN A 135 13.49 -8.90 -1.81
C GLN A 135 12.83 -9.68 -0.68
N GLN A 136 13.44 -9.67 0.50
CA GLN A 136 12.92 -10.39 1.67
C GLN A 136 11.54 -9.86 2.11
N ALA A 137 11.36 -8.53 2.13
CA ALA A 137 10.08 -7.91 2.46
C ALA A 137 9.01 -8.25 1.41
N CYS A 138 9.36 -8.28 0.13
CA CYS A 138 8.42 -8.64 -0.93
C CYS A 138 7.99 -10.11 -0.84
N GLU A 139 8.93 -11.03 -0.71
CA GLU A 139 8.66 -12.46 -0.56
C GLU A 139 7.82 -12.75 0.68
N GLY A 140 8.15 -12.11 1.81
CA GLY A 140 7.40 -12.25 3.06
C GLY A 140 5.97 -11.68 3.02
N ASN A 141 5.62 -10.86 2.02
CA ASN A 141 4.26 -10.31 1.83
C ASN A 141 3.52 -10.94 0.64
N GLY A 142 3.89 -12.14 0.19
CA GLY A 142 3.20 -12.82 -0.91
C GLY A 142 3.53 -12.26 -2.30
N GLY A 143 4.62 -11.49 -2.42
CA GLY A 143 5.10 -10.95 -3.68
C GLY A 143 5.51 -12.07 -4.64
N ARG A 144 5.13 -11.92 -5.91
CA ARG A 144 5.51 -12.85 -6.99
C ARG A 144 6.58 -12.19 -7.87
N PRO A 145 7.79 -12.75 -7.97
CA PRO A 145 8.87 -12.11 -8.71
C PRO A 145 8.56 -12.03 -10.21
N PHE A 146 9.04 -10.97 -10.87
CA PHE A 146 9.04 -10.84 -12.33
C PHE A 146 10.28 -10.06 -12.80
N SER A 147 10.59 -10.16 -14.10
CA SER A 147 11.80 -9.55 -14.67
C SER A 147 11.58 -8.08 -15.00
N LEU A 148 12.08 -7.19 -14.15
CA LEU A 148 12.20 -5.74 -14.39
C LEU A 148 13.15 -5.12 -13.35
N GLY A 149 14.00 -4.18 -13.76
CA GLY A 149 15.01 -3.59 -12.85
C GLY A 149 15.96 -4.65 -12.28
N ASP A 150 16.54 -4.36 -11.11
CA ASP A 150 17.41 -5.31 -10.40
C ASP A 150 16.60 -6.32 -9.58
N ALA A 151 15.44 -5.90 -9.07
CA ALA A 151 14.45 -6.79 -8.49
C ALA A 151 13.04 -6.23 -8.68
N ALA A 152 12.08 -7.08 -9.02
CA ALA A 152 10.68 -6.67 -9.09
C ALA A 152 9.72 -7.77 -8.64
N PHE A 153 8.64 -7.35 -7.99
CA PHE A 153 7.60 -8.22 -7.45
C PHE A 153 6.22 -7.68 -7.76
N SER A 154 5.28 -8.58 -8.02
CA SER A 154 3.87 -8.29 -8.26
C SER A 154 3.01 -8.78 -7.10
N PHE A 155 1.97 -8.01 -6.80
CA PHE A 155 1.06 -8.25 -5.69
C PHE A 155 -0.38 -8.11 -6.18
N ARG A 156 -1.23 -9.05 -5.81
CA ARG A 156 -2.67 -8.91 -6.04
C ARG A 156 -3.27 -8.05 -4.95
N ALA A 157 -3.55 -6.78 -5.24
CA ALA A 157 -4.08 -5.86 -4.25
C ALA A 157 -5.57 -6.08 -4.00
N LEU A 158 -6.35 -6.29 -5.06
CA LEU A 158 -7.75 -6.70 -5.05
C LEU A 158 -7.94 -7.63 -6.26
N PRO A 159 -9.05 -8.37 -6.39
CA PRO A 159 -9.28 -9.11 -7.63
C PRO A 159 -9.26 -8.15 -8.83
N HIS A 160 -8.66 -8.57 -9.93
CA HIS A 160 -8.48 -7.75 -11.14
C HIS A 160 -7.56 -6.52 -10.98
N ILE A 161 -6.90 -6.34 -9.83
CA ILE A 161 -5.92 -5.27 -9.61
C ILE A 161 -4.62 -5.88 -9.12
N ASP A 162 -3.66 -5.98 -10.04
CA ASP A 162 -2.28 -6.32 -9.71
C ASP A 162 -1.43 -5.02 -9.67
N LEU A 163 -0.65 -4.88 -8.59
CA LEU A 163 0.40 -3.86 -8.47
C LEU A 163 1.76 -4.52 -8.67
N GLY A 164 2.70 -3.75 -9.21
CA GLY A 164 4.11 -4.11 -9.27
C GLY A 164 4.91 -3.17 -8.39
N ILE A 165 6.07 -3.63 -7.93
CA ILE A 165 7.08 -2.75 -7.38
C ILE A 165 8.43 -3.23 -7.89
N VAL A 166 9.24 -2.29 -8.34
CA VAL A 166 10.55 -2.53 -8.91
C VAL A 166 11.58 -1.68 -8.17
N TRP A 167 12.72 -2.30 -7.92
CA TRP A 167 13.89 -1.72 -7.31
C TRP A 167 15.00 -1.64 -8.35
N TRP A 168 15.62 -0.47 -8.45
CA TRP A 168 16.89 -0.27 -9.14
C TRP A 168 17.95 -0.01 -8.09
N ALA A 169 18.98 -0.85 -8.07
CA ALA A 169 20.13 -0.67 -7.23
C ALA A 169 20.84 0.64 -7.62
N GLY A 170 21.27 1.37 -6.61
CA GLY A 170 22.16 2.51 -6.81
C GLY A 170 23.59 2.04 -7.06
N ASP A 171 24.41 2.96 -7.53
CA ASP A 171 25.85 2.82 -7.63
C ASP A 171 26.53 4.00 -6.91
N ASP A 172 27.83 4.19 -7.14
CA ASP A 172 28.60 5.26 -6.52
C ASP A 172 28.15 6.67 -6.98
N GLU A 173 27.43 6.77 -8.10
CA GLU A 173 27.00 8.04 -8.70
C GLU A 173 25.51 8.33 -8.45
N PHE A 174 24.67 7.30 -8.36
CA PHE A 174 23.21 7.44 -8.24
C PHE A 174 22.64 6.61 -7.08
N PRO A 175 21.74 7.18 -6.25
CA PRO A 175 21.09 6.43 -5.18
C PRO A 175 20.12 5.38 -5.74
N ALA A 176 19.88 4.33 -4.95
CA ALA A 176 18.87 3.34 -5.28
C ALA A 176 17.47 3.97 -5.38
N THR A 177 16.64 3.44 -6.27
CA THR A 177 15.27 3.93 -6.48
C THR A 177 14.26 2.80 -6.48
N ALA A 178 13.05 3.11 -6.04
CA ALA A 178 11.91 2.20 -6.13
C ALA A 178 10.80 2.84 -6.96
N THR A 179 10.05 2.04 -7.73
CA THR A 179 8.85 2.51 -8.42
C THR A 179 7.70 1.56 -8.21
N VAL A 180 6.58 2.08 -7.73
CA VAL A 180 5.30 1.37 -7.73
C VAL A 180 4.70 1.44 -9.14
N LEU A 181 4.34 0.28 -9.66
CA LEU A 181 3.75 0.05 -10.96
C LEU A 181 2.33 -0.46 -10.80
N PHE A 182 1.51 -0.22 -11.82
CA PHE A 182 0.13 -0.64 -11.88
C PHE A 182 -0.09 -1.39 -13.18
N ASP A 183 -0.81 -2.52 -13.14
CA ASP A 183 -1.29 -3.08 -14.39
C ASP A 183 -2.23 -2.07 -15.06
N ARG A 184 -2.16 -1.96 -16.39
CA ARG A 184 -3.02 -1.08 -17.17
C ARG A 184 -4.51 -1.24 -16.83
N SER A 185 -4.96 -2.45 -16.50
CA SER A 185 -6.37 -2.70 -16.15
C SER A 185 -6.80 -2.03 -14.84
N ALA A 186 -5.86 -1.68 -13.95
CA ALA A 186 -6.14 -1.14 -12.63
C ALA A 186 -6.94 0.17 -12.67
N ALA A 187 -6.70 1.01 -13.69
CA ALA A 187 -7.43 2.27 -13.89
C ALA A 187 -8.93 2.10 -14.22
N HIS A 188 -9.32 0.92 -14.72
CA HIS A 188 -10.74 0.58 -14.91
C HIS A 188 -11.41 0.20 -13.60
N ALA A 189 -10.67 -0.50 -12.72
CA ALA A 189 -11.21 -1.02 -11.47
C ALA A 189 -11.25 0.01 -10.34
N LEU A 190 -10.34 1.00 -10.32
CA LEU A 190 -10.29 2.02 -9.28
C LEU A 190 -9.90 3.41 -9.80
N PRO A 191 -10.40 4.49 -9.17
CA PRO A 191 -9.97 5.84 -9.47
C PRO A 191 -8.52 6.07 -8.97
N ILE A 192 -7.92 7.15 -9.44
CA ILE A 192 -6.51 7.45 -9.17
C ILE A 192 -6.20 7.60 -7.67
N ASP A 193 -7.13 8.13 -6.88
CA ASP A 193 -7.02 8.22 -5.40
C ASP A 193 -7.05 6.83 -4.75
N GLY A 194 -7.90 5.92 -5.25
CA GLY A 194 -7.91 4.52 -4.83
C GLY A 194 -6.60 3.79 -5.17
N LEU A 195 -6.08 3.98 -6.39
CA LEU A 195 -4.79 3.39 -6.81
C LEU A 195 -3.62 3.95 -5.98
N ALA A 196 -3.64 5.25 -5.69
CA ALA A 196 -2.69 5.88 -4.78
C ALA A 196 -2.74 5.27 -3.36
N ALA A 197 -3.94 5.01 -2.85
CA ALA A 197 -4.12 4.33 -1.57
C ALA A 197 -3.56 2.90 -1.58
N LEU A 198 -3.77 2.13 -2.66
CA LEU A 198 -3.19 0.79 -2.81
C LEU A 198 -1.66 0.84 -2.83
N GLY A 199 -1.05 1.76 -3.58
CA GLY A 199 0.40 1.93 -3.60
C GLY A 199 0.97 2.27 -2.22
N ARG A 200 0.29 3.14 -1.46
CA ARG A 200 0.65 3.44 -0.07
C ARG A 200 0.57 2.21 0.83
N LEU A 201 -0.52 1.45 0.75
CA LEU A 201 -0.72 0.25 1.57
C LEU A 201 0.35 -0.81 1.27
N LEU A 202 0.71 -0.99 -0.01
CA LEU A 202 1.80 -1.86 -0.43
C LEU A 202 3.13 -1.44 0.23
N CYS A 203 3.57 -0.20 0.04
CA CYS A 203 4.82 0.28 0.63
C CYS A 203 4.82 0.17 2.17
N GLN A 204 3.71 0.49 2.82
CA GLN A 204 3.58 0.34 4.27
C GLN A 204 3.69 -1.13 4.72
N GLY A 205 3.11 -2.07 3.97
CA GLY A 205 3.23 -3.51 4.23
C GLY A 205 4.68 -3.98 4.13
N LEU A 206 5.38 -3.59 3.06
CA LEU A 206 6.79 -3.95 2.85
C LEU A 206 7.70 -3.40 3.95
N ILE A 207 7.53 -2.13 4.34
CA ILE A 207 8.29 -1.52 5.43
C ILE A 207 8.04 -2.25 6.76
N ARG A 208 6.78 -2.62 7.05
CA ARG A 208 6.47 -3.39 8.27
C ARG A 208 7.16 -4.76 8.25
N ALA A 209 7.14 -5.47 7.13
CA ALA A 209 7.79 -6.77 7.04
C ALA A 209 9.32 -6.67 7.16
N ALA A 210 9.95 -5.70 6.50
CA ALA A 210 11.40 -5.47 6.64
C ALA A 210 11.79 -5.28 8.12
N ARG A 211 11.00 -4.51 8.88
CA ARG A 211 11.25 -4.28 10.31
C ARG A 211 11.06 -5.51 11.19
N THR A 212 10.18 -6.45 10.82
CA THR A 212 10.01 -7.71 11.56
C THR A 212 11.10 -8.73 11.27
N LEU A 213 11.85 -8.55 10.17
CA LEU A 213 12.89 -9.47 9.72
C LEU A 213 14.28 -9.12 10.31
N VAL A 214 14.46 -7.90 10.81
CA VAL A 214 15.67 -7.48 11.53
C VAL A 214 15.56 -7.90 13.01
N PRO A 215 16.40 -8.81 13.53
CA PRO A 215 16.50 -9.02 14.97
C PRO A 215 16.94 -7.70 15.63
N VAL A 216 16.25 -7.32 16.71
CA VAL A 216 16.58 -6.13 17.50
C VAL A 216 17.91 -6.39 18.23
N GLU A 217 19.04 -6.22 17.57
CA GLU A 217 20.35 -6.15 18.23
C GLU A 217 20.96 -4.75 18.07
N HIS A 218 21.40 -4.23 19.22
CA HIS A 218 22.09 -2.95 19.46
C HIS A 218 21.24 -1.67 19.59
N ARG A 219 20.56 -1.55 20.73
CA ARG A 219 20.57 -0.30 21.49
C ARG A 219 21.56 -0.43 22.66
N THR A 220 22.85 -0.42 22.36
CA THR A 220 23.85 -0.18 23.41
C THR A 220 23.86 1.32 23.68
N MET A 221 23.27 1.74 24.80
CA MET A 221 23.52 3.06 25.39
C MET A 221 25.01 3.13 25.75
N GLU A 222 25.74 3.97 25.06
CA GLU A 222 27.06 4.43 25.50
C GLU A 222 26.85 5.34 26.73
N PRO A 223 27.42 5.04 27.91
CA PRO A 223 27.27 5.92 29.05
C PRO A 223 28.06 7.21 28.81
N ALA A 224 27.42 8.34 29.12
CA ALA A 224 27.99 9.67 29.02
C ALA A 224 29.35 9.74 29.74
N SER A 225 30.37 10.13 28.98
CA SER A 225 31.72 10.41 29.45
C SER A 225 31.70 11.54 30.48
N GLU A 226 32.42 11.30 31.57
CA GLU A 226 32.63 12.20 32.69
C GLU A 226 33.11 13.58 32.24
N THR A 227 32.36 14.60 32.64
CA THR A 227 32.77 16.00 32.57
C THR A 227 33.94 16.21 33.53
N LEU A 228 35.16 16.27 33.00
CA LEU A 228 36.35 16.67 33.74
C LEU A 228 36.18 18.14 34.19
N GLY A 229 35.81 18.32 35.45
CA GLY A 229 35.75 19.60 36.14
C GLY A 229 37.15 20.22 36.31
N ARG A 230 37.24 21.47 35.89
CA ARG A 230 38.39 22.37 35.98
C ARG A 230 38.89 22.62 37.41
N SER A 231 40.22 22.63 37.53
CA SER A 231 41.10 23.58 38.24
C SER A 231 40.82 24.00 39.69
N GLY A 232 41.84 23.87 40.54
CA GLY A 232 42.07 24.76 41.68
C GLY A 232 43.25 24.37 42.57
N HIS A 233 44.17 25.33 42.78
CA HIS A 233 45.26 25.41 43.80
C HIS A 233 46.50 24.53 43.55
N VAL A 234 47.73 25.01 43.30
CA VAL A 234 48.58 26.11 43.82
C VAL A 234 48.97 25.91 45.30
N GLU A 235 50.29 25.91 45.53
CA GLU A 235 51.06 25.93 46.80
C GLU A 235 51.32 24.52 47.39
N ASP A 236 52.54 24.06 47.69
CA ASP A 236 53.70 24.76 48.30
C ASP A 236 55.05 24.00 48.10
N PRO A 237 56.20 24.61 48.47
CA PRO A 237 57.55 24.18 48.11
C PRO A 237 58.29 23.38 49.21
N CYS A 238 59.26 22.54 48.82
CA CYS A 238 60.60 22.42 49.40
C CYS A 238 61.47 21.46 48.58
#